data_AF-A0A9D1X5W9-F1
#
_entry.id   AF-A0A9D1X5W9-F1
#
_cell.length_a   1.000
_cell.length_b   1.000
_cell.length_c   1.000
_cell.angle_alpha   90.00
_cell.angle_beta   90.00
_cell.angle_gamma   90.00
#
_symmetry.space_group_name_H-M   'P 1'
#
loop_
_entity.id
_entity.type
_entity.pdbx_description
1 polymer ?
#
loop_
_entity_poly.entity_id
_entity_poly.type
_entity_poly.pdbx_seq_one_letter_code
_entity_poly.pdbx_strand_id
1 'polypeptide(L)'
;MNRLLIVLVALLAGPWLVRAVPSKVGDVYQIATKDDLKWFVGLVNGTLSNVAQDPGARATLTADIVWNERVLDDKGQLINNTAGLAAWTPIGLTGENAYYGTFDGAGHSIRGLYINESDSNYQGLFGRTSAYAMITRVRLVDSYICGNESVAGIVGYNYGSVIACSFDGRVKGNDYIGGIVGRNNEEAMVADCYSLATVEGESYSDLGGVAGRNNSVVRNCYFLKRDNLAGIGNGRGQATACEAAAFASGEVCWALNGERADTTWVQALAGDAVDAAPVPSAEAGKRVYPARLYEGNATATDLYINPSGITPSAGANPLVVVETEGFTPAETAINLVVKAGNTYTCRNLTLVDADFYTPVAFTAVKAKYSRVPEVYADITDGWETICLPFDATLYADGQPLLPIATTANGNYWLRLLVDFQYPSTLLFSSYQTNEDQRIMAGVPYIIALPSNYFGSDSLEGKVITAEGTNVVIVTEPKPMAAGSYLSFKGAFVASQFSFGYQLNSENGSGGLGDKFALKEGNGLVAPFRCVVASSLSGVENLSPYLSIGNGDNLGITSTVNPQTVPTLTIYGAVGKLVIEVTEATQVAVYQLSGRMVWNGQVVGKREIPVTRGIYIVNGQKITL
;
A
#
# COMPACT_ATOMS: atom_id res chain seq x y z
N MET A 1 -52.91 6.72 71.28
CA MET A 1 -52.22 7.69 70.41
C MET A 1 -50.94 7.05 69.89
N ASN A 2 -50.97 6.75 68.59
CA ASN A 2 -49.92 6.40 67.63
C ASN A 2 -48.46 6.34 68.11
N ARG A 3 -47.82 5.16 67.92
CA ARG A 3 -46.53 4.94 67.20
C ARG A 3 -45.93 3.59 67.63
N LEU A 4 -46.42 2.45 67.12
CA LEU A 4 -45.70 1.17 67.26
C LEU A 4 -46.18 0.04 66.34
N LEU A 5 -46.58 0.35 65.10
CA LEU A 5 -47.06 -0.69 64.16
C LEU A 5 -46.64 -0.47 62.68
N ILE A 6 -45.41 -0.01 62.40
CA ILE A 6 -44.88 0.09 61.01
C ILE A 6 -43.42 -0.43 60.90
N VAL A 7 -42.97 -1.40 61.71
CA VAL A 7 -41.58 -1.92 61.58
C VAL A 7 -41.47 -3.45 61.46
N LEU A 8 -42.57 -4.21 61.37
CA LEU A 8 -42.48 -5.68 61.36
C LEU A 8 -43.26 -6.40 60.25
N VAL A 9 -43.29 -5.85 59.02
CA VAL A 9 -43.71 -6.61 57.81
C VAL A 9 -42.72 -6.48 56.64
N ALA A 10 -41.70 -5.61 56.72
CA ALA A 10 -40.73 -5.43 55.62
C ALA A 10 -39.47 -6.31 55.70
N LEU A 11 -39.43 -7.32 56.58
CA LEU A 11 -38.23 -8.14 56.83
C LEU A 11 -38.45 -9.66 56.62
N LEU A 12 -39.56 -10.06 55.98
CA LEU A 12 -39.83 -11.47 55.62
C LEU A 12 -40.11 -11.70 54.12
N ALA A 13 -39.95 -10.68 53.28
CA ALA A 13 -39.71 -10.91 51.85
C ALA A 13 -38.23 -10.62 51.61
N GLY A 14 -37.42 -11.68 51.45
CA GLY A 14 -36.05 -11.53 50.97
C GLY A 14 -36.02 -10.71 49.68
N PRO A 15 -34.85 -10.22 49.23
CA PRO A 15 -34.75 -9.53 47.96
C PRO A 15 -35.16 -10.53 46.87
N TRP A 16 -36.44 -10.47 46.47
CA TRP A 16 -36.87 -10.88 45.16
C TRP A 16 -36.15 -9.90 44.24
N LEU A 17 -34.92 -10.25 43.85
CA LEU A 17 -34.24 -9.63 42.74
C LEU A 17 -35.17 -9.81 41.55
N VAL A 18 -36.00 -8.78 41.30
CA VAL A 18 -36.64 -8.60 40.00
C VAL A 18 -35.46 -8.47 39.04
N ARG A 19 -35.13 -9.57 38.37
CA ARG A 19 -34.05 -9.61 37.40
C ARG A 19 -34.30 -8.50 36.39
N ALA A 20 -33.33 -7.60 36.25
CA ALA A 20 -33.50 -6.42 35.42
C ALA A 20 -33.76 -6.85 33.97
N VAL A 21 -34.88 -6.38 33.42
CA VAL A 21 -35.17 -6.49 31.99
C VAL A 21 -34.17 -5.60 31.25
N PRO A 22 -33.54 -6.07 30.15
CA PRO A 22 -32.63 -5.26 29.37
C PRO A 22 -33.31 -3.96 28.90
N SER A 23 -32.55 -2.86 28.91
CA SER A 23 -33.07 -1.58 28.42
C SER A 23 -33.43 -1.66 26.93
N LYS A 24 -34.33 -0.77 26.47
CA LYS A 24 -34.70 -0.65 25.06
C LYS A 24 -34.37 0.73 24.52
N VAL A 25 -33.97 0.77 23.25
CA VAL A 25 -33.99 1.98 22.41
C VAL A 25 -35.02 1.75 21.32
N GLY A 26 -36.14 2.45 21.39
CA GLY A 26 -37.35 2.09 20.62
C GLY A 26 -37.82 0.68 20.99
N ASP A 27 -37.97 -0.18 20.00
CA ASP A 27 -38.37 -1.60 20.19
C ASP A 27 -37.18 -2.58 20.23
N VAL A 28 -35.94 -2.08 20.32
CA VAL A 28 -34.72 -2.91 20.27
C VAL A 28 -34.12 -3.04 21.67
N TYR A 29 -34.03 -4.27 22.18
CA TYR A 29 -33.33 -4.60 23.42
C TYR A 29 -31.83 -4.36 23.28
N GLN A 30 -31.25 -3.65 24.25
CA GLN A 30 -29.82 -3.37 24.34
C GLN A 30 -29.18 -4.44 25.21
N ILE A 31 -28.32 -5.26 24.62
CA ILE A 31 -27.67 -6.39 25.30
C ILE A 31 -26.24 -5.97 25.65
N ALA A 32 -25.97 -5.73 26.93
CA ALA A 32 -24.66 -5.27 27.40
C ALA A 32 -23.93 -6.33 28.24
N THR A 33 -24.66 -7.32 28.76
CA THR A 33 -24.12 -8.30 29.71
C THR A 33 -24.58 -9.73 29.39
N LYS A 34 -23.88 -10.72 29.98
CA LYS A 34 -24.28 -12.13 29.94
C LYS A 34 -25.72 -12.33 30.43
N ASP A 35 -26.13 -11.59 31.46
CA ASP A 35 -27.46 -11.73 32.03
C ASP A 35 -28.55 -11.10 31.17
N ASP A 36 -28.24 -10.04 30.40
CA ASP A 36 -29.14 -9.51 29.38
C ASP A 36 -29.36 -10.53 28.26
N LEU A 37 -28.27 -11.14 27.78
CA LEU A 37 -28.34 -12.16 26.72
C LEU A 37 -29.14 -13.38 27.19
N LYS A 38 -28.88 -13.89 28.40
CA LYS A 38 -29.70 -14.96 29.01
C LYS A 38 -31.18 -14.58 29.09
N TRP A 39 -31.50 -13.32 29.40
CA TRP A 39 -32.89 -12.87 29.50
C TRP A 39 -33.54 -12.87 28.11
N PHE A 40 -32.83 -12.37 27.09
CA PHE A 40 -33.30 -12.36 25.70
C PHE A 40 -33.55 -13.77 25.17
N VAL A 41 -32.65 -14.73 25.43
CA VAL A 41 -32.85 -16.15 25.11
C VAL A 41 -34.15 -16.65 25.72
N GLY A 42 -34.40 -16.34 27.00
CA GLY A 42 -35.61 -16.76 27.69
C GLY A 42 -36.89 -16.11 27.14
N LEU A 43 -36.82 -14.85 26.68
CA LEU A 43 -37.95 -14.17 26.04
C LEU A 43 -38.32 -14.86 24.72
N VAL A 44 -37.33 -15.12 23.86
CA VAL A 44 -37.55 -15.75 22.55
C VAL A 44 -38.04 -17.19 22.70
N ASN A 45 -37.46 -17.94 23.64
CA ASN A 45 -37.79 -19.34 23.84
C ASN A 45 -38.98 -19.56 24.81
N GLY A 46 -39.56 -18.51 25.38
CA GLY A 46 -40.74 -18.60 26.25
C GLY A 46 -40.46 -19.22 27.63
N THR A 47 -39.24 -19.13 28.14
CA THR A 47 -38.84 -19.73 29.42
C THR A 47 -38.86 -18.75 30.60
N LEU A 48 -39.15 -17.47 30.34
CA LEU A 48 -39.28 -16.46 31.39
C LEU A 48 -40.63 -16.57 32.12
N SER A 49 -40.60 -16.53 33.45
CA SER A 49 -41.82 -16.48 34.26
C SER A 49 -42.50 -15.12 34.14
N ASN A 50 -43.83 -15.12 33.93
CA ASN A 50 -44.66 -13.91 33.82
C ASN A 50 -44.28 -12.94 32.69
N VAL A 51 -43.55 -13.40 31.67
CA VAL A 51 -43.24 -12.64 30.46
C VAL A 51 -43.73 -13.47 29.29
N ALA A 52 -44.60 -12.88 28.45
CA ALA A 52 -45.06 -13.55 27.25
C ALA A 52 -43.89 -13.80 26.30
N GLN A 53 -43.86 -14.97 25.67
CA GLN A 53 -42.87 -15.31 24.66
C GLN A 53 -42.95 -14.30 23.50
N ASP A 54 -41.79 -13.88 23.01
CA ASP A 54 -41.69 -13.01 21.84
C ASP A 54 -40.55 -13.50 20.92
N PRO A 55 -40.83 -14.40 19.96
CA PRO A 55 -39.83 -14.88 19.02
C PRO A 55 -39.46 -13.84 17.95
N GLY A 56 -40.17 -12.70 17.91
CA GLY A 56 -39.92 -11.54 17.05
C GLY A 56 -39.09 -10.45 17.71
N ALA A 57 -38.70 -10.64 18.96
CA ALA A 57 -37.95 -9.64 19.73
C ALA A 57 -36.69 -9.20 18.98
N ARG A 58 -36.44 -7.89 18.96
CA ARG A 58 -35.28 -7.30 18.30
C ARG A 58 -34.21 -6.96 19.33
N ALA A 59 -32.95 -7.26 19.04
CA ALA A 59 -31.84 -6.98 19.95
C ALA A 59 -30.62 -6.44 19.20
N THR A 60 -29.83 -5.63 19.90
CA THR A 60 -28.48 -5.26 19.48
C THR A 60 -27.51 -5.38 20.64
N LEU A 61 -26.30 -5.86 20.36
CA LEU A 61 -25.23 -5.84 21.34
C LEU A 61 -24.72 -4.40 21.52
N THR A 62 -24.36 -4.06 22.76
CA THR A 62 -23.77 -2.76 23.13
C THR A 62 -22.43 -2.91 23.85
N ALA A 63 -22.02 -4.15 24.07
CA ALA A 63 -20.73 -4.54 24.63
C ALA A 63 -20.41 -5.97 24.21
N ASP A 64 -19.13 -6.33 24.32
CA ASP A 64 -18.69 -7.72 24.20
C ASP A 64 -19.28 -8.58 25.33
N ILE A 65 -19.79 -9.75 24.98
CA ILE A 65 -20.45 -10.67 25.90
C ILE A 65 -19.56 -11.89 26.15
N VAL A 66 -19.24 -12.12 27.42
CA VAL A 66 -18.54 -13.33 27.88
C VAL A 66 -19.54 -14.33 28.43
N TRP A 67 -19.82 -15.39 27.68
CA TRP A 67 -20.63 -16.50 28.19
C TRP A 67 -19.79 -17.45 29.04
N ASN A 68 -18.64 -17.89 28.52
CA ASN A 68 -17.60 -18.55 29.28
C ASN A 68 -16.25 -17.90 28.94
N GLU A 69 -15.32 -17.86 29.90
CA GLU A 69 -14.02 -17.19 29.71
C GLU A 69 -13.10 -17.93 28.75
N ARG A 70 -13.17 -19.27 28.76
CA ARG A 70 -12.35 -20.14 27.92
C ARG A 70 -13.06 -21.46 27.66
N VAL A 71 -13.45 -21.72 26.41
CA VAL A 71 -14.04 -23.00 26.00
C VAL A 71 -13.04 -23.84 25.22
N LEU A 72 -12.16 -23.20 24.46
CA LEU A 72 -11.13 -23.86 23.67
C LEU A 72 -9.71 -23.65 24.25
N ASP A 73 -8.84 -24.62 24.02
CA ASP A 73 -7.41 -24.51 24.31
C ASP A 73 -6.66 -23.76 23.19
N ASP A 74 -5.35 -23.56 23.36
CA ASP A 74 -4.53 -22.81 22.39
C ASP A 74 -4.40 -23.54 21.02
N LYS A 75 -4.87 -24.79 20.92
CA LYS A 75 -4.93 -25.59 19.69
C LYS A 75 -6.34 -25.61 19.09
N GLY A 76 -7.28 -24.85 19.64
CA GLY A 76 -8.67 -24.83 19.23
C GLY A 76 -9.45 -26.11 19.57
N GLN A 77 -8.98 -26.91 20.53
CA GLN A 77 -9.67 -28.09 21.05
C GLN A 77 -10.53 -27.74 22.26
N LEU A 78 -11.62 -28.47 22.49
CA LEU A 78 -12.40 -28.33 23.72
C LEU A 78 -11.51 -28.60 24.94
N ILE A 79 -11.58 -27.73 25.96
CA ILE A 79 -10.82 -27.92 27.20
C ILE A 79 -11.18 -29.25 27.90
N ASN A 80 -10.20 -29.86 28.58
CA ASN A 80 -10.37 -31.17 29.22
C ASN A 80 -11.40 -31.18 30.37
N ASN A 81 -11.57 -30.08 31.09
CA ASN A 81 -12.50 -29.97 32.21
C ASN A 81 -13.65 -29.01 31.88
N THR A 82 -14.79 -29.56 31.49
CA THR A 82 -15.99 -28.79 31.10
C THR A 82 -17.00 -28.60 32.23
N ALA A 83 -16.76 -29.14 33.43
CA ALA A 83 -17.73 -29.15 34.53
C ALA A 83 -18.13 -27.74 35.02
N GLY A 84 -17.27 -26.74 34.80
CA GLY A 84 -17.54 -25.34 35.14
C GLY A 84 -18.15 -24.49 34.02
N LEU A 85 -18.30 -25.04 32.80
CA LEU A 85 -18.82 -24.30 31.66
C LEU A 85 -20.34 -24.19 31.75
N ALA A 86 -20.86 -22.97 31.59
CA ALA A 86 -22.29 -22.76 31.44
C ALA A 86 -22.74 -23.21 30.05
N ALA A 87 -23.66 -24.18 30.00
CA ALA A 87 -24.25 -24.64 28.75
C ALA A 87 -25.04 -23.51 28.05
N TRP A 88 -25.03 -23.52 26.72
CA TRP A 88 -25.83 -22.62 25.89
C TRP A 88 -27.08 -23.31 25.38
N THR A 89 -28.21 -22.61 25.41
CA THR A 89 -29.45 -23.04 24.76
C THR A 89 -29.66 -22.17 23.51
N PRO A 90 -29.78 -22.77 22.30
CA PRO A 90 -29.98 -22.00 21.07
C PRO A 90 -31.18 -21.06 21.12
N ILE A 91 -31.04 -19.88 20.49
CA ILE A 91 -32.14 -18.93 20.31
C ILE A 91 -33.01 -19.41 19.15
N GLY A 92 -34.31 -19.58 19.39
CA GLY A 92 -35.24 -20.09 18.39
C GLY A 92 -35.15 -21.61 18.27
N LEU A 93 -36.29 -22.29 18.48
CA LEU A 93 -36.43 -23.75 18.51
C LEU A 93 -37.25 -24.23 17.31
N THR A 94 -37.99 -25.33 17.44
CA THR A 94 -38.74 -25.95 16.34
C THR A 94 -40.13 -25.32 16.13
N GLY A 95 -40.70 -25.50 14.93
CA GLY A 95 -42.07 -25.09 14.62
C GLY A 95 -42.32 -23.58 14.74
N GLU A 96 -43.35 -23.22 15.51
CA GLU A 96 -43.77 -21.83 15.80
C GLU A 96 -42.77 -21.05 16.66
N ASN A 97 -41.79 -21.74 17.26
CA ASN A 97 -40.76 -21.14 18.11
C ASN A 97 -39.50 -20.72 17.34
N ALA A 98 -39.53 -20.72 16.00
CA ALA A 98 -38.41 -20.22 15.20
C ALA A 98 -38.24 -18.71 15.40
N TYR A 99 -36.98 -18.26 15.51
CA TYR A 99 -36.70 -16.83 15.65
C TYR A 99 -37.07 -16.07 14.37
N TYR A 100 -37.79 -14.96 14.49
CA TYR A 100 -38.20 -14.12 13.35
C TYR A 100 -37.91 -12.63 13.55
N GLY A 101 -37.16 -12.28 14.61
CA GLY A 101 -36.73 -10.92 14.91
C GLY A 101 -35.44 -10.48 14.19
N THR A 102 -34.89 -9.35 14.64
CA THR A 102 -33.58 -8.84 14.20
C THR A 102 -32.58 -8.92 15.34
N PHE A 103 -31.45 -9.60 15.13
CA PHE A 103 -30.33 -9.62 16.08
C PHE A 103 -29.09 -8.99 15.42
N ASP A 104 -28.65 -7.86 15.97
CA ASP A 104 -27.53 -7.09 15.45
C ASP A 104 -26.35 -7.10 16.43
N GLY A 105 -25.28 -7.80 16.08
CA GLY A 105 -24.08 -7.89 16.91
C GLY A 105 -23.31 -6.58 17.03
N ALA A 106 -23.58 -5.58 16.18
CA ALA A 106 -23.00 -4.24 16.24
C ALA A 106 -21.46 -4.16 16.31
N GLY A 107 -20.76 -5.19 15.85
CA GLY A 107 -19.29 -5.29 15.91
C GLY A 107 -18.75 -5.91 17.21
N HIS A 108 -19.62 -6.13 18.20
CA HIS A 108 -19.27 -6.77 19.46
C HIS A 108 -19.13 -8.28 19.33
N SER A 109 -18.30 -8.86 20.19
CA SER A 109 -18.11 -10.30 20.27
C SER A 109 -19.06 -10.96 21.27
N ILE A 110 -19.55 -12.15 20.93
CA ILE A 110 -20.04 -13.13 21.90
C ILE A 110 -18.95 -14.19 21.99
N ARG A 111 -18.47 -14.51 23.19
CA ARG A 111 -17.47 -15.57 23.40
C ARG A 111 -17.96 -16.67 24.30
N GLY A 112 -17.40 -17.86 24.12
CA GLY A 112 -17.52 -18.93 25.10
C GLY A 112 -18.83 -19.71 25.04
N LEU A 113 -19.49 -19.84 23.90
CA LEU A 113 -20.65 -20.73 23.81
C LEU A 113 -20.20 -22.19 23.92
N TYR A 114 -20.91 -22.96 24.74
CA TYR A 114 -20.65 -24.38 24.95
C TYR A 114 -21.94 -25.16 24.77
N ILE A 115 -22.01 -25.94 23.69
CA ILE A 115 -23.08 -26.89 23.39
C ILE A 115 -22.43 -28.26 23.20
N ASN A 116 -22.89 -29.26 23.96
CA ASN A 116 -22.40 -30.64 23.84
C ASN A 116 -23.57 -31.61 23.81
N GLU A 117 -24.42 -31.47 22.78
CA GLU A 117 -25.72 -32.13 22.66
C GLU A 117 -25.72 -33.03 21.41
N SER A 118 -24.90 -34.08 21.40
CA SER A 118 -24.63 -34.92 20.22
C SER A 118 -25.85 -35.56 19.55
N ASP A 119 -26.96 -35.65 20.27
CA ASP A 119 -28.22 -36.25 19.78
C ASP A 119 -29.25 -35.19 19.36
N SER A 120 -28.94 -33.90 19.53
CA SER A 120 -29.87 -32.80 19.26
C SER A 120 -29.59 -32.12 17.92
N ASN A 121 -30.65 -31.91 17.14
CA ASN A 121 -30.59 -31.17 15.87
C ASN A 121 -30.64 -29.66 16.11
N TYR A 122 -30.27 -28.87 15.08
CA TYR A 122 -30.45 -27.41 15.05
C TYR A 122 -29.64 -26.70 16.15
N GLN A 123 -28.33 -26.89 16.12
CA GLN A 123 -27.41 -26.34 17.13
C GLN A 123 -26.62 -25.15 16.58
N GLY A 124 -26.51 -24.10 17.38
CA GLY A 124 -25.77 -22.87 17.10
C GLY A 124 -26.12 -21.76 18.08
N LEU A 125 -25.65 -20.54 17.83
CA LEU A 125 -26.16 -19.36 18.55
C LEU A 125 -27.69 -19.28 18.41
N PHE A 126 -28.18 -19.48 17.18
CA PHE A 126 -29.59 -19.70 16.86
C PHE A 126 -29.80 -21.15 16.42
N GLY A 127 -30.87 -21.77 16.92
CA GLY A 127 -31.21 -23.13 16.52
C GLY A 127 -31.88 -23.13 15.15
N ARG A 128 -33.01 -22.44 15.05
CA ARG A 128 -33.76 -22.27 13.80
C ARG A 128 -34.31 -20.85 13.64
N THR A 129 -34.21 -20.33 12.42
CA THR A 129 -34.80 -19.05 12.03
C THR A 129 -36.01 -19.24 11.13
N SER A 130 -36.87 -18.23 11.04
CA SER A 130 -37.90 -18.09 10.01
C SER A 130 -37.41 -17.23 8.84
N ALA A 131 -38.20 -17.12 7.78
CA ALA A 131 -37.92 -16.28 6.62
C ALA A 131 -37.78 -14.78 6.93
N TYR A 132 -38.32 -14.31 8.05
CA TYR A 132 -38.27 -12.89 8.45
C TYR A 132 -37.07 -12.55 9.35
N ALA A 133 -36.33 -13.57 9.81
CA ALA A 133 -35.20 -13.34 10.70
C ALA A 133 -34.08 -12.59 10.00
N MET A 134 -33.47 -11.63 10.71
CA MET A 134 -32.27 -10.93 10.28
C MET A 134 -31.21 -11.05 11.37
N ILE A 135 -30.15 -11.80 11.10
CA ILE A 135 -28.98 -11.92 11.97
C ILE A 135 -27.83 -11.22 11.28
N THR A 136 -27.30 -10.17 11.91
CA THR A 136 -26.30 -9.31 11.27
C THR A 136 -25.20 -8.89 12.22
N ARG A 137 -23.98 -8.70 11.69
CA ARG A 137 -22.81 -8.17 12.42
C ARG A 137 -22.45 -8.93 13.70
N VAL A 138 -22.80 -10.22 13.76
CA VAL A 138 -22.48 -11.10 14.90
C VAL A 138 -21.06 -11.63 14.74
N ARG A 139 -20.25 -11.50 15.79
CA ARG A 139 -18.98 -12.21 15.91
C ARG A 139 -19.08 -13.21 17.05
N LEU A 140 -19.01 -14.49 16.73
CA LEU A 140 -18.98 -15.56 17.71
C LEU A 140 -17.57 -16.14 17.78
N VAL A 141 -16.94 -16.12 18.95
CA VAL A 141 -15.55 -16.53 19.15
C VAL A 141 -15.41 -17.52 20.30
N ASP A 142 -14.30 -18.26 20.35
CA ASP A 142 -13.96 -19.22 21.43
C ASP A 142 -15.16 -20.09 21.85
N SER A 143 -15.76 -20.79 20.89
CA SER A 143 -17.01 -21.52 21.13
C SER A 143 -16.95 -22.94 20.61
N TYR A 144 -17.54 -23.87 21.36
CA TYR A 144 -17.67 -25.29 21.02
C TYR A 144 -19.14 -25.64 20.82
N ILE A 145 -19.45 -26.17 19.64
CA ILE A 145 -20.82 -26.49 19.25
C ILE A 145 -20.85 -27.93 18.76
N CYS A 146 -21.44 -28.82 19.55
CA CYS A 146 -21.67 -30.20 19.17
C CYS A 146 -23.18 -30.52 19.13
N GLY A 147 -23.61 -31.09 18.02
CA GLY A 147 -24.98 -31.49 17.74
C GLY A 147 -25.07 -32.74 16.86
N ASN A 148 -26.29 -33.11 16.45
CA ASN A 148 -26.54 -34.20 15.51
C ASN A 148 -26.64 -33.68 14.06
N GLU A 149 -27.80 -33.14 13.66
CA GLU A 149 -28.04 -32.60 12.31
C GLU A 149 -28.17 -31.08 12.31
N SER A 150 -27.69 -30.40 11.26
CA SER A 150 -27.81 -28.95 11.07
C SER A 150 -27.14 -28.18 12.22
N VAL A 151 -25.82 -28.26 12.25
CA VAL A 151 -24.97 -27.75 13.34
C VAL A 151 -24.04 -26.67 12.78
N ALA A 152 -24.01 -25.49 13.40
CA ALA A 152 -23.08 -24.42 13.01
C ALA A 152 -22.83 -23.38 14.10
N GLY A 153 -21.85 -22.50 13.86
CA GLY A 153 -21.57 -21.32 14.67
C GLY A 153 -22.80 -20.44 14.93
N ILE A 154 -23.39 -19.93 13.85
CA ILE A 154 -24.39 -18.87 13.93
C ILE A 154 -25.82 -19.43 13.90
N VAL A 155 -26.17 -20.21 12.88
CA VAL A 155 -27.54 -20.77 12.75
C VAL A 155 -27.51 -22.25 12.38
N GLY A 156 -28.14 -23.10 13.18
CA GLY A 156 -28.30 -24.52 12.84
C GLY A 156 -29.09 -24.71 11.54
N TYR A 157 -30.36 -24.26 11.52
CA TYR A 157 -31.25 -24.34 10.36
C TYR A 157 -31.82 -22.98 9.96
N ASN A 158 -31.34 -22.46 8.84
CA ASN A 158 -31.63 -21.09 8.38
C ASN A 158 -32.76 -21.04 7.34
N TYR A 159 -33.76 -20.19 7.59
CA TYR A 159 -34.74 -19.73 6.60
C TYR A 159 -34.63 -18.22 6.30
N GLY A 160 -33.92 -17.47 7.13
CA GLY A 160 -33.83 -16.01 7.05
C GLY A 160 -32.51 -15.50 6.46
N SER A 161 -32.15 -14.28 6.85
CA SER A 161 -30.92 -13.61 6.42
C SER A 161 -29.83 -13.67 7.49
N VAL A 162 -28.66 -14.18 7.12
CA VAL A 162 -27.42 -14.15 7.91
C VAL A 162 -26.39 -13.32 7.14
N ILE A 163 -26.09 -12.12 7.64
CA ILE A 163 -25.30 -11.12 6.91
C ILE A 163 -24.16 -10.60 7.77
N ALA A 164 -22.96 -10.41 7.23
CA ALA A 164 -21.85 -9.81 7.97
C ALA A 164 -21.52 -10.49 9.30
N CYS A 165 -21.69 -11.82 9.35
CA CYS A 165 -21.43 -12.61 10.55
C CYS A 165 -20.09 -13.34 10.44
N SER A 166 -19.47 -13.57 11.59
CA SER A 166 -18.24 -14.36 11.68
C SER A 166 -18.28 -15.37 12.80
N PHE A 167 -17.62 -16.49 12.58
CA PHE A 167 -17.48 -17.54 13.58
C PHE A 167 -16.03 -18.03 13.66
N ASP A 168 -15.49 -18.03 14.87
CA ASP A 168 -14.20 -18.62 15.22
C ASP A 168 -14.38 -19.57 16.41
N GLY A 169 -14.25 -20.87 16.13
CA GLY A 169 -14.50 -21.90 17.12
C GLY A 169 -14.45 -23.30 16.52
N ARG A 170 -15.12 -24.23 17.18
CA ARG A 170 -15.14 -25.64 16.81
C ARG A 170 -16.58 -26.13 16.70
N VAL A 171 -16.91 -26.73 15.57
CA VAL A 171 -18.23 -27.32 15.32
C VAL A 171 -18.06 -28.79 15.02
N LYS A 172 -18.85 -29.63 15.71
CA LYS A 172 -18.89 -31.08 15.51
C LYS A 172 -20.33 -31.55 15.31
N GLY A 173 -20.59 -32.37 14.30
CA GLY A 173 -21.90 -33.02 14.15
C GLY A 173 -21.91 -34.21 13.22
N ASN A 174 -23.09 -34.78 12.98
CA ASN A 174 -23.27 -35.98 12.16
C ASN A 174 -23.72 -35.66 10.73
N ASP A 175 -24.60 -34.67 10.52
CA ASP A 175 -25.02 -34.25 9.18
C ASP A 175 -25.29 -32.73 9.07
N TYR A 176 -25.04 -32.16 7.89
CA TYR A 176 -25.12 -30.72 7.58
C TYR A 176 -24.38 -29.84 8.58
N ILE A 177 -23.05 -29.88 8.54
CA ILE A 177 -22.19 -29.13 9.47
C ILE A 177 -21.53 -27.96 8.74
N GLY A 178 -21.82 -26.74 9.21
CA GLY A 178 -21.26 -25.52 8.64
C GLY A 178 -20.53 -24.67 9.66
N GLY A 179 -19.58 -23.85 9.23
CA GLY A 179 -19.01 -22.83 10.10
C GLY A 179 -20.02 -21.73 10.46
N ILE A 180 -20.81 -21.26 9.50
CA ILE A 180 -21.79 -20.17 9.71
C ILE A 180 -23.21 -20.73 9.84
N VAL A 181 -23.65 -21.56 8.88
CA VAL A 181 -24.97 -22.19 8.90
C VAL A 181 -24.91 -23.69 8.68
N GLY A 182 -25.68 -24.47 9.42
CA GLY A 182 -25.71 -25.93 9.23
C GLY A 182 -26.41 -26.27 7.92
N ARG A 183 -27.69 -25.89 7.83
CA ARG A 183 -28.52 -26.01 6.63
C ARG A 183 -29.13 -24.66 6.26
N ASN A 184 -28.89 -24.20 5.04
CA ASN A 184 -29.50 -23.00 4.46
C ASN A 184 -30.66 -23.43 3.54
N ASN A 185 -31.90 -23.16 3.94
CA ASN A 185 -33.08 -23.62 3.22
C ASN A 185 -33.56 -22.65 2.13
N GLU A 186 -34.62 -23.01 1.41
CA GLU A 186 -35.25 -22.16 0.39
C GLU A 186 -35.58 -20.77 0.95
N GLU A 187 -35.40 -19.73 0.12
CA GLU A 187 -35.58 -18.30 0.44
C GLU A 187 -34.57 -17.70 1.43
N ALA A 188 -33.74 -18.53 2.06
CA ALA A 188 -32.71 -18.07 2.99
C ALA A 188 -31.50 -17.44 2.28
N MET A 189 -30.80 -16.54 2.96
CA MET A 189 -29.59 -15.90 2.45
C MET A 189 -28.45 -15.92 3.47
N VAL A 190 -27.26 -16.31 3.01
CA VAL A 190 -25.99 -16.10 3.72
C VAL A 190 -25.10 -15.20 2.86
N ALA A 191 -24.72 -14.05 3.39
CA ALA A 191 -23.97 -13.06 2.65
C ALA A 191 -22.91 -12.35 3.48
N ASP A 192 -21.78 -12.01 2.86
CA ASP A 192 -20.74 -11.17 3.46
C ASP A 192 -20.21 -11.74 4.80
N CYS A 193 -20.19 -13.07 4.95
CA CYS A 193 -19.80 -13.76 6.18
C CYS A 193 -18.43 -14.43 6.06
N TYR A 194 -17.78 -14.69 7.18
CA TYR A 194 -16.58 -15.55 7.17
C TYR A 194 -16.46 -16.49 8.35
N SER A 195 -15.84 -17.65 8.13
CA SER A 195 -15.61 -18.65 9.18
C SER A 195 -14.13 -18.97 9.33
N LEU A 196 -13.62 -18.89 10.56
CA LEU A 196 -12.30 -19.39 10.93
C LEU A 196 -12.39 -20.79 11.56
N ALA A 197 -13.59 -21.36 11.66
CA ALA A 197 -13.85 -22.50 12.52
C ALA A 197 -13.28 -23.82 12.04
N THR A 198 -12.92 -24.67 13.00
CA THR A 198 -12.65 -26.09 12.77
C THR A 198 -13.98 -26.83 12.68
N VAL A 199 -14.26 -27.42 11.52
CA VAL A 199 -15.51 -28.13 11.22
C VAL A 199 -15.23 -29.62 11.11
N GLU A 200 -15.94 -30.41 11.91
CA GLU A 200 -15.76 -31.86 11.98
C GLU A 200 -17.10 -32.59 11.90
N GLY A 201 -17.08 -33.75 11.26
CA GLY A 201 -18.20 -34.67 11.31
C GLY A 201 -17.79 -36.10 11.05
N GLU A 202 -18.79 -36.98 11.04
CA GLU A 202 -18.64 -38.41 10.80
C GLU A 202 -18.43 -38.71 9.30
N SER A 203 -18.22 -39.99 8.97
CA SER A 203 -18.11 -40.40 7.57
C SER A 203 -19.41 -40.09 6.82
N TYR A 204 -19.29 -39.48 5.63
CA TYR A 204 -20.39 -39.06 4.74
C TYR A 204 -21.17 -37.79 5.13
N SER A 205 -20.70 -37.01 6.10
CA SER A 205 -21.29 -35.72 6.44
C SER A 205 -21.06 -34.65 5.36
N ASP A 206 -22.08 -33.82 5.10
CA ASP A 206 -21.91 -32.59 4.33
C ASP A 206 -21.20 -31.52 5.18
N LEU A 207 -19.88 -31.39 5.02
CA LEU A 207 -19.03 -30.43 5.75
C LEU A 207 -18.74 -29.19 4.91
N GLY A 208 -19.07 -28.01 5.46
CA GLY A 208 -18.76 -26.74 4.82
C GLY A 208 -18.09 -25.73 5.76
N GLY A 209 -17.07 -25.05 5.27
CA GLY A 209 -16.47 -23.92 5.97
C GLY A 209 -17.48 -22.80 6.25
N VAL A 210 -18.46 -22.60 5.37
CA VAL A 210 -19.55 -21.63 5.54
C VAL A 210 -20.88 -22.34 5.78
N ALA A 211 -21.27 -23.27 4.91
CA ALA A 211 -22.56 -23.94 4.99
C ALA A 211 -22.42 -25.46 4.82
N GLY A 212 -23.01 -26.26 5.72
CA GLY A 212 -23.05 -27.71 5.54
C GLY A 212 -23.83 -28.08 4.28
N ARG A 213 -25.12 -27.72 4.26
CA ARG A 213 -25.98 -27.85 3.08
C ARG A 213 -26.60 -26.52 2.69
N ASN A 214 -26.61 -26.23 1.39
CA ASN A 214 -27.21 -25.03 0.83
C ASN A 214 -28.22 -25.35 -0.28
N ASN A 215 -29.48 -24.96 -0.04
CA ASN A 215 -30.57 -25.02 -1.02
C ASN A 215 -31.00 -23.62 -1.51
N SER A 216 -30.25 -22.55 -1.20
CA SER A 216 -30.58 -21.16 -1.56
C SER A 216 -29.31 -20.32 -1.83
N VAL A 217 -29.26 -19.07 -1.38
CA VAL A 217 -28.18 -18.12 -1.69
C VAL A 217 -27.09 -18.15 -0.64
N VAL A 218 -25.86 -18.44 -1.07
CA VAL A 218 -24.61 -18.17 -0.35
C VAL A 218 -23.74 -17.31 -1.27
N ARG A 219 -23.39 -16.09 -0.85
CA ARG A 219 -22.58 -15.16 -1.65
C ARG A 219 -21.55 -14.40 -0.82
N ASN A 220 -20.44 -14.00 -1.44
CA ASN A 220 -19.41 -13.17 -0.83
C ASN A 220 -18.97 -13.68 0.56
N CYS A 221 -18.81 -15.00 0.69
CA CYS A 221 -18.41 -15.62 1.95
C CYS A 221 -17.00 -16.20 1.84
N TYR A 222 -16.29 -16.22 2.96
CA TYR A 222 -14.90 -16.68 3.04
C TYR A 222 -14.73 -17.68 4.18
N PHE A 223 -13.77 -18.59 4.06
CA PHE A 223 -13.46 -19.51 5.16
C PHE A 223 -11.99 -19.84 5.23
N LEU A 224 -11.49 -20.09 6.45
CA LEU A 224 -10.12 -20.54 6.64
C LEU A 224 -9.95 -21.93 6.03
N LYS A 225 -9.06 -21.99 5.04
CA LYS A 225 -8.74 -23.21 4.30
C LYS A 225 -8.21 -24.28 5.24
N ARG A 226 -8.77 -25.48 5.11
CA ARG A 226 -8.38 -26.69 5.82
C ARG A 226 -8.44 -27.88 4.87
N ASP A 227 -7.72 -28.94 5.21
CA ASP A 227 -7.70 -30.16 4.40
C ASP A 227 -9.10 -30.74 4.27
N ASN A 228 -9.49 -31.05 3.03
CA ASN A 228 -10.78 -31.68 2.68
C ASN A 228 -12.04 -30.93 3.15
N LEU A 229 -11.95 -29.63 3.43
CA LEU A 229 -13.10 -28.80 3.77
C LEU A 229 -13.55 -27.97 2.56
N ALA A 230 -14.74 -28.25 2.03
CA ALA A 230 -15.37 -27.41 1.02
C ALA A 230 -15.93 -26.13 1.67
N GLY A 231 -16.16 -25.06 0.89
CA GLY A 231 -16.87 -23.88 1.41
C GLY A 231 -18.34 -24.17 1.70
N ILE A 232 -18.95 -25.01 0.85
CA ILE A 232 -20.30 -25.54 0.98
C ILE A 232 -20.21 -27.06 0.83
N GLY A 233 -20.67 -27.83 1.82
CA GLY A 233 -20.60 -29.29 1.79
C GLY A 233 -21.45 -29.88 0.67
N ASN A 234 -22.71 -29.47 0.60
CA ASN A 234 -23.64 -29.84 -0.47
C ASN A 234 -24.44 -28.63 -0.96
N GLY A 235 -24.46 -28.41 -2.27
CA GLY A 235 -25.14 -27.27 -2.89
C GLY A 235 -24.19 -26.40 -3.71
N ARG A 236 -24.63 -25.18 -4.03
CA ARG A 236 -23.86 -24.21 -4.84
C ARG A 236 -23.84 -22.85 -4.17
N GLY A 237 -22.87 -22.01 -4.47
CA GLY A 237 -22.75 -20.66 -3.93
C GLY A 237 -21.30 -20.19 -3.90
N GLN A 238 -21.06 -18.97 -3.43
CA GLN A 238 -19.73 -18.39 -3.33
C GLN A 238 -19.26 -18.41 -1.87
N ALA A 239 -18.44 -19.41 -1.56
CA ALA A 239 -17.69 -19.55 -0.32
C ALA A 239 -16.23 -19.84 -0.67
N THR A 240 -15.35 -18.84 -0.50
CA THR A 240 -13.95 -18.87 -0.97
C THR A 240 -13.01 -19.28 0.15
N ALA A 241 -12.13 -20.25 -0.12
CA ALA A 241 -11.10 -20.67 0.84
C ALA A 241 -9.97 -19.64 0.87
N CYS A 242 -9.54 -19.24 2.06
CA CYS A 242 -8.46 -18.29 2.28
C CYS A 242 -7.46 -18.84 3.30
N GLU A 243 -6.18 -18.52 3.12
CA GLU A 243 -5.14 -18.80 4.12
C GLU A 243 -5.28 -17.84 5.32
N ALA A 244 -4.78 -18.23 6.49
CA ALA A 244 -4.83 -17.39 7.70
C ALA A 244 -4.23 -15.99 7.47
N ALA A 245 -3.17 -15.89 6.65
CA ALA A 245 -2.53 -14.64 6.31
C ALA A 245 -3.46 -13.65 5.59
N ALA A 246 -4.41 -14.12 4.77
CA ALA A 246 -5.37 -13.26 4.05
C ALA A 246 -6.41 -12.63 5.00
N PHE A 247 -6.73 -13.30 6.11
CA PHE A 247 -7.57 -12.73 7.16
C PHE A 247 -6.83 -11.65 7.94
N ALA A 248 -5.54 -11.85 8.22
CA ALA A 248 -4.72 -10.90 8.98
C ALA A 248 -4.26 -9.69 8.15
N SER A 249 -4.08 -9.85 6.83
CA SER A 249 -3.48 -8.81 5.99
C SER A 249 -4.42 -7.69 5.59
N GLY A 250 -5.74 -7.85 5.75
CA GLY A 250 -6.74 -6.94 5.19
C GLY A 250 -7.34 -7.41 3.86
N GLU A 251 -6.79 -8.45 3.24
CA GLU A 251 -7.29 -8.98 1.96
C GLU A 251 -8.75 -9.42 2.06
N VAL A 252 -9.09 -10.26 3.04
CA VAL A 252 -10.47 -10.69 3.25
C VAL A 252 -11.35 -9.52 3.68
N CYS A 253 -10.83 -8.56 4.45
CA CYS A 253 -11.58 -7.35 4.83
C CYS A 253 -11.98 -6.53 3.60
N TRP A 254 -11.06 -6.32 2.66
CA TRP A 254 -11.37 -5.66 1.40
C TRP A 254 -12.33 -6.50 0.57
N ALA A 255 -12.07 -7.80 0.40
CA ALA A 255 -12.90 -8.67 -0.42
C ALA A 255 -14.35 -8.72 0.06
N LEU A 256 -14.57 -8.71 1.38
CA LEU A 256 -15.89 -8.63 1.98
C LEU A 256 -16.61 -7.32 1.65
N ASN A 257 -15.93 -6.17 1.59
CA ASN A 257 -16.59 -4.88 1.29
C ASN A 257 -16.65 -4.57 -0.21
N GLY A 258 -15.58 -4.85 -0.96
CA GLY A 258 -15.32 -4.29 -2.27
C GLY A 258 -15.30 -2.77 -2.26
N GLU A 259 -15.70 -2.17 -3.38
CA GLU A 259 -15.79 -0.71 -3.55
C GLU A 259 -17.04 -0.09 -2.90
N ARG A 260 -17.84 -0.87 -2.16
CA ARG A 260 -19.07 -0.39 -1.52
C ARG A 260 -18.81 0.81 -0.62
N ALA A 261 -19.70 1.81 -0.70
CA ALA A 261 -19.61 3.00 0.12
C ALA A 261 -19.95 2.69 1.59
N ASP A 262 -20.89 1.76 1.83
CA ASP A 262 -21.27 1.24 3.14
C ASP A 262 -20.25 0.20 3.63
N THR A 263 -19.28 0.67 4.41
CA THR A 263 -18.35 -0.24 5.10
C THR A 263 -19.07 -1.00 6.18
N THR A 264 -19.14 -2.32 6.02
CA THR A 264 -19.56 -3.19 7.11
C THR A 264 -18.35 -3.75 7.83
N TRP A 265 -17.31 -4.17 7.09
CA TRP A 265 -16.11 -4.77 7.65
C TRP A 265 -14.97 -3.76 7.71
N VAL A 266 -14.25 -3.74 8.83
CA VAL A 266 -13.06 -2.89 9.05
C VAL A 266 -11.98 -3.72 9.72
N GLN A 267 -10.72 -3.29 9.65
CA GLN A 267 -9.61 -3.99 10.29
C GLN A 267 -8.50 -3.02 10.70
N ALA A 268 -8.06 -3.11 11.94
CA ALA A 268 -6.83 -2.46 12.40
C ALA A 268 -5.62 -3.27 11.92
N LEU A 269 -4.85 -2.73 10.97
CA LEU A 269 -3.68 -3.39 10.38
C LEU A 269 -2.33 -2.95 11.00
N ALA A 270 -2.34 -1.95 11.89
CA ALA A 270 -1.13 -1.43 12.56
C ALA A 270 -1.47 -0.81 13.91
N GLY A 271 -0.44 -0.54 14.72
CA GLY A 271 -0.55 0.00 16.09
C GLY A 271 -0.56 -1.10 17.15
N ASP A 272 -0.90 -0.74 18.40
CA ASP A 272 -0.83 -1.64 19.56
C ASP A 272 -1.96 -2.70 19.61
N ALA A 273 -3.01 -2.53 18.81
CA ALA A 273 -4.18 -3.39 18.77
C ALA A 273 -4.53 -3.79 17.33
N VAL A 274 -3.70 -4.65 16.73
CA VAL A 274 -3.93 -5.20 15.38
C VAL A 274 -5.00 -6.29 15.45
N ASP A 275 -5.98 -6.18 14.57
CA ASP A 275 -7.05 -7.17 14.44
C ASP A 275 -6.56 -8.38 13.65
N ALA A 276 -6.69 -9.59 14.22
CA ALA A 276 -6.31 -10.83 13.54
C ALA A 276 -7.22 -11.19 12.33
N ALA A 277 -8.41 -10.60 12.25
CA ALA A 277 -9.41 -10.82 11.21
C ALA A 277 -10.37 -9.62 11.10
N PRO A 278 -11.16 -9.51 10.01
CA PRO A 278 -12.10 -8.40 9.82
C PRO A 278 -13.13 -8.27 10.97
N VAL A 279 -13.53 -7.05 11.32
CA VAL A 279 -14.52 -6.74 12.36
C VAL A 279 -15.72 -5.99 11.73
N PRO A 280 -16.99 -6.37 11.99
CA PRO A 280 -18.14 -5.74 11.37
C PRO A 280 -18.54 -4.45 12.12
N SER A 281 -17.73 -3.40 12.01
CA SER A 281 -17.85 -2.11 12.70
C SER A 281 -17.92 -0.93 11.71
N ALA A 282 -18.46 0.20 12.16
CA ALA A 282 -18.58 1.43 11.38
C ALA A 282 -17.38 2.39 11.54
N GLU A 283 -16.26 1.92 12.09
CA GLU A 283 -15.06 2.72 12.32
C GLU A 283 -14.32 3.05 11.01
N ALA A 284 -14.66 4.17 10.37
CA ALA A 284 -14.08 4.58 9.09
C ALA A 284 -12.54 4.62 9.07
N GLY A 285 -11.89 4.94 10.20
CA GLY A 285 -10.42 4.95 10.34
C GLY A 285 -9.74 3.58 10.22
N LYS A 286 -10.53 2.49 10.23
CA LYS A 286 -10.09 1.10 10.04
C LYS A 286 -10.56 0.50 8.72
N ARG A 287 -11.22 1.27 7.84
CA ARG A 287 -11.57 0.78 6.50
C ARG A 287 -10.30 0.39 5.76
N VAL A 288 -10.31 -0.80 5.17
CA VAL A 288 -9.18 -1.35 4.42
C VAL A 288 -9.32 -1.00 2.93
N TYR A 289 -8.19 -0.72 2.30
CA TYR A 289 -8.08 -0.39 0.87
C TYR A 289 -6.92 -1.17 0.25
N PRO A 290 -7.05 -1.61 -1.02
CA PRO A 290 -5.94 -2.18 -1.75
C PRO A 290 -4.95 -1.08 -2.13
N ALA A 291 -3.67 -1.40 -2.09
CA ALA A 291 -2.60 -0.50 -2.47
C ALA A 291 -1.45 -1.26 -3.12
N ARG A 292 -0.54 -0.51 -3.75
CA ARG A 292 0.68 -1.04 -4.37
C ARG A 292 1.90 -0.37 -3.78
N LEU A 293 2.85 -1.17 -3.30
CA LEU A 293 4.15 -0.71 -2.81
C LEU A 293 5.19 -0.83 -3.93
N TYR A 294 5.87 0.28 -4.19
CA TYR A 294 7.00 0.39 -5.10
C TYR A 294 8.27 0.69 -4.31
N GLU A 295 9.28 -0.16 -4.44
CA GLU A 295 10.58 -0.01 -3.76
C GLU A 295 11.65 0.44 -4.75
N GLY A 296 11.49 1.67 -5.25
CA GLY A 296 12.45 2.29 -6.16
C GLY A 296 12.47 1.72 -7.59
N ASN A 297 11.55 0.81 -7.94
CA ASN A 297 11.49 0.23 -9.29
C ASN A 297 10.04 -0.07 -9.73
N ALA A 298 9.86 -0.47 -10.98
CA ALA A 298 8.54 -0.71 -11.59
C ALA A 298 7.80 -1.95 -11.07
N THR A 299 8.48 -2.86 -10.37
CA THR A 299 7.84 -4.02 -9.75
C THR A 299 7.08 -3.57 -8.51
N ALA A 300 5.77 -3.81 -8.51
CA ALA A 300 4.91 -3.52 -7.37
C ALA A 300 4.62 -4.78 -6.55
N THR A 301 4.53 -4.63 -5.24
CA THR A 301 3.90 -5.62 -4.36
C THR A 301 2.51 -5.14 -3.97
N ASP A 302 1.48 -5.96 -4.21
CA ASP A 302 0.13 -5.67 -3.76
C ASP A 302 0.05 -5.83 -2.23
N LEU A 303 -0.62 -4.90 -1.56
CA LEU A 303 -0.88 -4.93 -0.13
C LEU A 303 -2.24 -4.32 0.19
N TYR A 304 -2.60 -4.38 1.46
CA TYR A 304 -3.80 -3.75 2.00
C TYR A 304 -3.42 -2.83 3.15
N ILE A 305 -4.09 -1.69 3.22
CA ILE A 305 -3.79 -0.63 4.17
C ILE A 305 -5.07 0.00 4.73
N ASN A 306 -4.94 0.68 5.86
CA ASN A 306 -6.00 1.53 6.41
C ASN A 306 -5.45 2.95 6.71
N PRO A 307 -6.30 3.96 6.91
CA PRO A 307 -5.87 5.34 7.16
C PRO A 307 -4.84 5.52 8.28
N SER A 308 -4.95 4.69 9.33
CA SER A 308 -4.09 4.76 10.52
C SER A 308 -2.74 4.05 10.35
N GLY A 309 -2.57 3.24 9.30
CA GLY A 309 -1.59 2.17 9.27
C GLY A 309 -0.34 2.37 8.41
N ILE A 310 0.09 3.60 8.10
CA ILE A 310 1.14 3.75 7.08
C ILE A 310 2.29 4.64 7.51
N THR A 311 3.40 3.95 7.75
CA THR A 311 4.73 4.37 7.32
C THR A 311 5.27 3.21 6.49
N PRO A 312 5.51 3.36 5.18
CA PRO A 312 6.15 2.30 4.41
C PRO A 312 7.56 2.11 4.99
N SER A 313 7.86 0.92 5.53
CA SER A 313 9.08 0.66 6.32
C SER A 313 10.15 -0.14 5.59
N ALA A 314 9.87 -0.58 4.36
CA ALA A 314 10.81 -1.35 3.55
C ALA A 314 11.45 -0.44 2.49
N GLY A 315 12.78 -0.46 2.39
CA GLY A 315 13.53 0.32 1.40
C GLY A 315 13.82 1.78 1.80
N ALA A 316 14.70 2.41 1.02
CA ALA A 316 15.16 3.77 1.29
C ALA A 316 14.21 4.86 0.76
N ASN A 317 13.50 4.59 -0.35
CA ASN A 317 12.51 5.49 -0.96
C ASN A 317 11.22 4.73 -1.37
N PRO A 318 10.54 4.04 -0.45
CA PRO A 318 9.31 3.34 -0.77
C PRO A 318 8.19 4.32 -1.13
N LEU A 319 7.31 3.93 -2.06
CA LEU A 319 6.13 4.67 -2.44
C LEU A 319 4.92 3.74 -2.44
N VAL A 320 3.87 4.12 -1.70
CA VAL A 320 2.59 3.41 -1.71
C VAL A 320 1.58 4.19 -2.55
N VAL A 321 0.92 3.53 -3.49
CA VAL A 321 -0.11 4.12 -4.36
C VAL A 321 -1.46 3.47 -4.09
N VAL A 322 -2.46 4.30 -3.81
CA VAL A 322 -3.87 3.91 -3.59
C VAL A 322 -4.71 4.40 -4.75
N GLU A 323 -5.23 3.45 -5.54
CA GLU A 323 -6.04 3.73 -6.73
C GLU A 323 -7.54 3.88 -6.41
N THR A 324 -7.99 3.31 -5.30
CA THR A 324 -9.39 3.38 -4.87
C THR A 324 -9.71 4.73 -4.24
N GLU A 325 -10.82 5.34 -4.66
CA GLU A 325 -11.27 6.62 -4.11
C GLU A 325 -11.76 6.52 -2.65
N GLY A 326 -11.78 7.67 -1.98
CA GLY A 326 -12.27 7.80 -0.60
C GLY A 326 -11.26 7.46 0.49
N PHE A 327 -10.06 7.00 0.13
CA PHE A 327 -8.97 6.83 1.09
C PHE A 327 -8.41 8.19 1.52
N THR A 328 -8.45 8.47 2.82
CA THR A 328 -7.86 9.68 3.41
C THR A 328 -6.68 9.29 4.30
N PRO A 329 -5.44 9.64 3.94
CA PRO A 329 -4.26 9.27 4.72
C PRO A 329 -4.18 10.08 6.03
N ALA A 330 -3.60 9.48 7.08
CA ALA A 330 -3.21 10.20 8.28
C ALA A 330 -2.29 11.39 7.96
N GLU A 331 -2.29 12.42 8.82
CA GLU A 331 -1.49 13.62 8.58
C GLU A 331 0.02 13.36 8.57
N THR A 332 0.45 12.35 9.31
CA THR A 332 1.84 11.88 9.44
C THR A 332 2.26 10.92 8.33
N ALA A 333 1.34 10.51 7.43
CA ALA A 333 1.67 9.56 6.38
C ALA A 333 2.75 10.15 5.45
N ILE A 334 3.77 9.34 5.17
CA ILE A 334 4.87 9.65 4.27
C ILE A 334 4.84 8.73 3.05
N ASN A 335 5.21 9.27 1.90
CA ASN A 335 5.34 8.57 0.61
C ASN A 335 4.08 7.77 0.23
N LEU A 336 2.92 8.36 0.50
CA LEU A 336 1.63 7.75 0.23
C LEU A 336 0.88 8.62 -0.77
N VAL A 337 0.71 8.07 -1.97
CA VAL A 337 0.02 8.69 -3.10
C VAL A 337 -1.40 8.18 -3.15
N VAL A 338 -2.36 9.11 -3.17
CA VAL A 338 -3.79 8.82 -3.22
C VAL A 338 -4.42 9.43 -4.45
N LYS A 339 -5.29 8.67 -5.10
CA LYS A 339 -6.10 9.14 -6.21
C LYS A 339 -7.28 9.99 -5.72
N ALA A 340 -7.50 11.11 -6.38
CA ALA A 340 -8.66 11.97 -6.22
C ALA A 340 -9.16 12.38 -7.62
N GLY A 341 -10.22 11.71 -8.11
CA GLY A 341 -10.67 11.85 -9.49
C GLY A 341 -9.57 11.49 -10.49
N ASN A 342 -9.22 12.44 -11.36
CA ASN A 342 -8.17 12.27 -12.38
C ASN A 342 -6.79 12.71 -11.90
N THR A 343 -6.62 13.02 -10.62
CA THR A 343 -5.37 13.54 -10.06
C THR A 343 -4.86 12.66 -8.93
N TYR A 344 -3.56 12.77 -8.65
CA TYR A 344 -2.91 12.07 -7.54
C TYR A 344 -2.25 13.08 -6.62
N THR A 345 -2.35 12.82 -5.31
CA THR A 345 -1.76 13.69 -4.29
C THR A 345 -0.98 12.88 -3.28
N CYS A 346 0.08 13.48 -2.74
CA CYS A 346 0.84 12.96 -1.62
C CYS A 346 0.98 14.07 -0.58
N ARG A 347 0.69 13.79 0.70
CA ARG A 347 0.78 14.84 1.73
C ARG A 347 2.24 15.16 2.04
N ASN A 348 3.03 14.14 2.36
CA ASN A 348 4.45 14.28 2.68
C ASN A 348 5.27 13.28 1.84
N LEU A 349 6.08 13.77 0.92
CA LEU A 349 7.09 12.99 0.20
C LEU A 349 8.45 13.20 0.86
N THR A 350 9.13 12.12 1.23
CA THR A 350 10.48 12.12 1.78
C THR A 350 11.35 11.17 0.95
N LEU A 351 12.44 11.70 0.40
CA LEU A 351 13.41 10.98 -0.41
C LEU A 351 14.82 11.12 0.19
N VAL A 352 15.64 10.09 0.02
CA VAL A 352 17.08 10.05 0.31
C VAL A 352 17.84 9.61 -0.94
N ASP A 353 19.17 9.49 -0.88
CA ASP A 353 20.03 9.11 -2.01
C ASP A 353 19.91 7.62 -2.39
N ALA A 354 18.75 7.23 -2.91
CA ALA A 354 18.39 5.87 -3.27
C ALA A 354 17.37 5.83 -4.43
N ASP A 355 17.16 4.64 -4.99
CA ASP A 355 16.28 4.45 -6.14
C ASP A 355 14.86 4.90 -5.85
N PHE A 356 14.28 5.72 -6.72
CA PHE A 356 12.92 6.21 -6.66
C PHE A 356 12.18 5.90 -7.96
N TYR A 357 10.98 5.35 -7.82
CA TYR A 357 10.07 5.09 -8.92
C TYR A 357 8.66 5.49 -8.52
N THR A 358 7.93 6.09 -9.45
CA THR A 358 6.49 6.32 -9.33
C THR A 358 5.82 5.98 -10.66
N PRO A 359 4.70 5.21 -10.66
CA PRO A 359 3.98 4.86 -11.88
C PRO A 359 3.13 6.04 -12.42
N VAL A 360 2.88 7.06 -11.59
CA VAL A 360 2.00 8.19 -11.89
C VAL A 360 2.66 9.50 -11.47
N ALA A 361 2.34 10.58 -12.18
CA ALA A 361 2.65 11.93 -11.72
C ALA A 361 1.67 12.33 -10.61
N PHE A 362 2.15 12.99 -9.56
CA PHE A 362 1.33 13.43 -8.43
C PHE A 362 1.78 14.78 -7.89
N THR A 363 0.89 15.48 -7.16
CA THR A 363 1.25 16.71 -6.44
C THR A 363 1.57 16.37 -4.99
N ALA A 364 2.78 16.70 -4.55
CA ALA A 364 3.19 16.60 -3.15
C ALA A 364 2.92 17.93 -2.43
N VAL A 365 2.14 17.92 -1.34
CA VAL A 365 1.91 19.12 -0.51
C VAL A 365 3.21 19.56 0.13
N LYS A 366 3.97 18.60 0.68
CA LYS A 366 5.35 18.79 1.14
C LYS A 366 6.23 17.72 0.50
N ALA A 367 7.34 18.12 -0.11
CA ALA A 367 8.36 17.21 -0.60
C ALA A 367 9.70 17.57 0.03
N LYS A 368 10.46 16.56 0.45
CA LYS A 368 11.78 16.71 1.06
C LYS A 368 12.73 15.67 0.48
N TYR A 369 13.88 16.11 0.03
CA TYR A 369 15.03 15.27 -0.27
C TYR A 369 16.15 15.58 0.73
N SER A 370 16.89 14.57 1.19
CA SER A 370 18.01 14.76 2.12
C SER A 370 19.25 13.97 1.67
N ARG A 371 20.42 14.62 1.73
CA ARG A 371 21.73 14.02 1.43
C ARG A 371 22.80 14.59 2.37
N VAL A 372 23.77 13.77 2.75
CA VAL A 372 25.04 14.22 3.33
C VAL A 372 26.05 14.35 2.18
N PRO A 373 26.55 15.56 1.87
CA PRO A 373 27.58 15.73 0.83
C PRO A 373 28.89 15.04 1.23
N GLU A 374 29.59 14.50 0.25
CA GLU A 374 30.92 13.91 0.39
C GLU A 374 32.02 14.89 0.00
N VAL A 375 31.70 15.99 -0.70
CA VAL A 375 32.67 17.02 -1.13
C VAL A 375 32.29 18.43 -0.68
N TYR A 376 33.32 19.23 -0.41
CA TYR A 376 33.24 20.63 0.00
C TYR A 376 34.00 21.49 -1.03
N ALA A 377 33.40 22.56 -1.54
CA ALA A 377 34.02 23.53 -2.43
C ALA A 377 35.06 24.41 -1.71
N ASP A 378 36.17 23.82 -1.30
CA ASP A 378 37.38 24.55 -0.93
C ASP A 378 38.38 24.63 -2.11
N ILE A 379 39.63 25.01 -1.87
CA ILE A 379 40.65 25.14 -2.94
C ILE A 379 41.13 23.78 -3.49
N THR A 380 40.68 22.68 -2.91
CA THR A 380 41.15 21.30 -3.15
C THR A 380 40.02 20.34 -3.50
N ASP A 381 38.85 20.49 -2.89
CA ASP A 381 37.70 19.60 -3.02
C ASP A 381 36.58 20.28 -3.86
N GLY A 382 35.89 19.47 -4.68
CA GLY A 382 35.08 19.96 -5.80
C GLY A 382 33.57 20.02 -5.56
N TRP A 383 32.80 19.67 -6.59
CA TRP A 383 31.32 19.74 -6.61
C TRP A 383 30.68 18.35 -6.78
N GLU A 384 29.41 18.24 -6.42
CA GLU A 384 28.54 17.07 -6.65
C GLU A 384 27.37 17.43 -7.56
N THR A 385 26.73 16.44 -8.18
CA THR A 385 25.52 16.66 -8.98
C THR A 385 24.24 16.29 -8.25
N ILE A 386 23.14 16.98 -8.59
CA ILE A 386 21.80 16.69 -8.10
C ILE A 386 20.75 16.89 -9.21
N CYS A 387 19.81 15.96 -9.35
CA CYS A 387 18.63 16.09 -10.21
C CYS A 387 17.44 15.46 -9.52
N LEU A 388 16.49 16.28 -9.04
CA LEU A 388 15.35 15.84 -8.25
C LEU A 388 14.09 15.66 -9.11
N PRO A 389 13.13 14.80 -8.71
CA PRO A 389 11.86 14.64 -9.41
C PRO A 389 10.86 15.77 -9.14
N PHE A 390 11.26 16.84 -8.45
CA PHE A 390 10.39 17.96 -8.07
C PHE A 390 11.14 19.28 -7.98
N ASP A 391 10.40 20.38 -8.09
CA ASP A 391 10.94 21.72 -7.87
C ASP A 391 11.23 21.91 -6.38
N ALA A 392 12.42 22.39 -6.01
CA ALA A 392 12.83 22.45 -4.60
C ALA A 392 13.68 23.67 -4.27
N THR A 393 13.51 24.20 -3.07
CA THR A 393 14.43 25.18 -2.46
C THR A 393 15.43 24.43 -1.60
N LEU A 394 16.70 24.84 -1.65
CA LEU A 394 17.76 24.21 -0.85
C LEU A 394 17.78 24.80 0.56
N TYR A 395 17.98 23.95 1.56
CA TYR A 395 18.11 24.30 2.97
C TYR A 395 19.35 23.62 3.55
N ALA A 396 19.96 24.27 4.54
CA ALA A 396 20.91 23.64 5.45
C ALA A 396 20.63 24.13 6.86
N ASP A 397 20.66 23.20 7.81
CA ASP A 397 20.30 23.45 9.22
C ASP A 397 18.93 24.18 9.36
N GLY A 398 17.99 23.89 8.46
CA GLY A 398 16.64 24.46 8.46
C GLY A 398 16.52 25.92 8.00
N GLN A 399 17.60 26.54 7.52
CA GLN A 399 17.56 27.89 6.94
C GLN A 399 17.55 27.82 5.39
N PRO A 400 16.69 28.61 4.72
CA PRO A 400 16.67 28.65 3.27
C PRO A 400 17.98 29.22 2.75
N LEU A 401 18.52 28.59 1.74
CA LEU A 401 19.79 28.97 1.15
C LEU A 401 19.54 29.72 -0.15
N LEU A 402 20.02 30.96 -0.22
CA LEU A 402 20.09 31.71 -1.47
C LEU A 402 21.39 31.31 -2.20
N PRO A 403 21.40 31.10 -3.52
CA PRO A 403 22.63 30.94 -4.30
C PRO A 403 23.48 32.20 -4.16
N ILE A 404 24.69 32.09 -3.59
CA ILE A 404 25.47 33.28 -3.23
C ILE A 404 26.23 33.86 -4.45
N ALA A 405 26.24 35.20 -4.46
CA ALA A 405 27.10 36.09 -5.23
C ALA A 405 28.59 35.91 -4.87
N THR A 406 29.49 36.22 -5.79
CA THR A 406 30.93 35.89 -5.85
C THR A 406 31.86 36.31 -4.70
N THR A 407 31.36 36.66 -3.51
CA THR A 407 32.17 37.03 -2.33
C THR A 407 32.37 35.86 -1.37
N ALA A 408 33.57 35.75 -0.81
CA ALA A 408 34.13 34.62 -0.04
C ALA A 408 33.38 34.13 1.22
N ASN A 409 32.22 34.72 1.58
CA ASN A 409 31.44 34.36 2.76
C ASN A 409 30.09 33.73 2.39
N GLY A 410 30.07 32.93 1.31
CA GLY A 410 28.82 32.48 0.70
C GLY A 410 28.26 31.19 1.25
N ASN A 411 26.94 31.15 1.49
CA ASN A 411 26.22 30.05 2.13
C ASN A 411 26.32 28.75 1.32
N TYR A 412 25.96 28.66 0.03
CA TYR A 412 26.06 27.43 -0.81
C TYR A 412 26.14 27.78 -2.31
N TRP A 413 26.60 26.84 -3.15
CA TRP A 413 26.69 27.00 -4.60
C TRP A 413 25.76 26.03 -5.31
N LEU A 414 24.60 26.51 -5.76
CA LEU A 414 23.76 25.83 -6.73
C LEU A 414 23.99 26.51 -8.08
N ARG A 415 24.44 25.74 -9.09
CA ARG A 415 24.62 26.26 -10.44
C ARG A 415 23.97 25.35 -11.47
N LEU A 416 23.27 25.98 -12.40
CA LEU A 416 22.71 25.28 -13.54
C LEU A 416 23.85 24.99 -14.52
N LEU A 417 23.92 23.74 -14.99
CA LEU A 417 24.75 23.40 -16.14
C LEU A 417 24.15 24.06 -17.39
N VAL A 418 24.81 25.07 -17.92
CA VAL A 418 24.30 25.83 -19.09
C VAL A 418 25.01 25.49 -20.38
N ASP A 419 26.30 25.14 -20.35
CA ASP A 419 27.10 24.96 -21.56
C ASP A 419 28.43 24.20 -21.31
N PHE A 420 29.24 23.97 -22.34
CA PHE A 420 30.53 23.29 -22.30
C PHE A 420 31.59 24.05 -23.11
N GLN A 421 32.74 24.34 -22.50
CA GLN A 421 33.90 24.96 -23.13
C GLN A 421 35.07 23.98 -23.31
N TYR A 422 35.80 24.17 -24.41
CA TYR A 422 36.95 23.34 -24.77
C TYR A 422 38.21 23.69 -23.95
N PRO A 423 39.04 22.70 -23.56
CA PRO A 423 38.73 21.27 -23.50
C PRO A 423 38.06 20.93 -22.15
N SER A 424 36.95 20.19 -22.22
CA SER A 424 36.37 19.46 -21.07
C SER A 424 35.84 20.30 -19.90
N THR A 425 35.66 21.61 -20.05
CA THR A 425 35.23 22.50 -18.95
C THR A 425 33.72 22.74 -19.00
N LEU A 426 33.02 22.50 -17.90
CA LEU A 426 31.59 22.80 -17.80
C LEU A 426 31.36 24.27 -17.49
N LEU A 427 30.41 24.89 -18.21
CA LEU A 427 29.91 26.21 -17.86
C LEU A 427 28.68 26.07 -16.98
N PHE A 428 28.87 26.57 -15.78
CA PHE A 428 27.86 26.65 -14.76
C PHE A 428 27.47 28.10 -14.57
N SER A 429 26.19 28.44 -14.77
CA SER A 429 25.72 29.81 -14.55
C SER A 429 25.07 29.93 -13.17
N SER A 430 25.32 31.07 -12.54
CA SER A 430 24.39 31.59 -11.54
C SER A 430 23.12 31.95 -12.29
N TYR A 431 22.01 31.28 -11.96
CA TYR A 431 20.72 31.68 -12.51
C TYR A 431 20.49 33.16 -12.18
N GLN A 432 20.32 34.02 -13.19
CA GLN A 432 19.82 35.39 -13.00
C GLN A 432 18.34 35.55 -13.42
N THR A 433 17.72 34.53 -14.02
CA THR A 433 16.39 34.65 -14.67
C THR A 433 15.31 33.65 -14.23
N ASN A 434 15.52 32.84 -13.19
CA ASN A 434 14.42 32.17 -12.50
C ASN A 434 14.09 33.04 -11.31
N GLU A 435 12.89 33.60 -11.27
CA GLU A 435 12.47 34.54 -10.23
C GLU A 435 12.63 33.98 -8.80
N ASP A 436 12.80 32.65 -8.63
CA ASP A 436 12.76 31.96 -7.32
C ASP A 436 14.06 31.23 -6.88
N GLN A 437 15.17 31.28 -7.63
CA GLN A 437 16.46 30.69 -7.19
C GLN A 437 16.41 29.20 -6.74
N ARG A 438 15.53 28.38 -7.36
CA ARG A 438 15.20 27.00 -6.94
C ARG A 438 15.73 25.91 -7.88
N ILE A 439 15.87 24.67 -7.38
CA ILE A 439 16.04 23.45 -8.19
C ILE A 439 14.76 23.22 -8.98
N MET A 440 14.88 22.96 -10.28
CA MET A 440 13.76 22.56 -11.13
C MET A 440 13.70 21.05 -11.28
N ALA A 441 12.48 20.50 -11.24
CA ALA A 441 12.22 19.08 -11.41
C ALA A 441 12.82 18.55 -12.72
N GLY A 442 13.57 17.46 -12.64
CA GLY A 442 14.15 16.76 -13.78
C GLY A 442 15.30 17.52 -14.45
N VAL A 443 15.85 18.56 -13.83
CA VAL A 443 16.98 19.34 -14.32
C VAL A 443 18.21 19.08 -13.44
N PRO A 444 19.38 18.78 -14.02
CA PRO A 444 20.61 18.58 -13.26
C PRO A 444 21.24 19.91 -12.82
N TYR A 445 21.79 19.91 -11.61
CA TYR A 445 22.55 21.01 -11.04
C TYR A 445 23.85 20.46 -10.45
N ILE A 446 24.86 21.33 -10.31
CA ILE A 446 25.92 21.08 -9.33
C ILE A 446 25.57 21.72 -7.99
N ILE A 447 26.00 21.05 -6.92
CA ILE A 447 25.91 21.46 -5.53
C ILE A 447 27.28 21.32 -4.86
N ALA A 448 27.61 22.25 -3.97
CA ALA A 448 28.67 22.05 -2.97
C ALA A 448 28.47 22.94 -1.75
N LEU A 449 29.07 22.48 -0.64
CA LEU A 449 29.30 23.25 0.58
C LEU A 449 30.50 24.18 0.38
N PRO A 450 30.48 25.45 0.81
CA PRO A 450 31.54 26.43 0.52
C PRO A 450 32.91 26.13 1.16
N SER A 451 32.98 25.19 2.12
CA SER A 451 34.18 24.69 2.80
C SER A 451 33.77 23.57 3.77
N ASN A 452 34.73 22.85 4.36
CA ASN A 452 34.50 21.99 5.53
C ASN A 452 34.24 22.80 6.82
N TYR A 453 34.31 24.14 6.79
CA TYR A 453 33.93 25.02 7.90
C TYR A 453 33.05 26.19 7.45
N PHE A 454 32.15 26.65 8.32
CA PHE A 454 31.50 27.95 8.22
C PHE A 454 31.82 28.77 9.47
N GLY A 455 32.70 29.77 9.34
CA GLY A 455 33.28 30.43 10.50
C GLY A 455 34.13 29.44 11.32
N SER A 456 33.75 29.17 12.57
CA SER A 456 34.40 28.18 13.45
C SER A 456 33.75 26.79 13.42
N ASP A 457 32.57 26.65 12.81
CA ASP A 457 31.77 25.44 12.90
C ASP A 457 32.12 24.47 11.76
N SER A 458 32.38 23.21 12.10
CA SER A 458 32.58 22.17 11.09
C SER A 458 31.27 21.89 10.33
N LEU A 459 31.39 21.77 9.01
CA LEU A 459 30.32 21.35 8.10
C LEU A 459 30.39 19.85 7.78
N GLU A 460 31.36 19.13 8.35
CA GLU A 460 31.53 17.69 8.12
C GLU A 460 30.32 16.90 8.63
N GLY A 461 29.72 16.09 7.75
CA GLY A 461 28.56 15.26 8.07
C GLY A 461 27.23 16.03 8.17
N LYS A 462 27.19 17.32 7.80
CA LYS A 462 25.94 18.08 7.76
C LYS A 462 25.04 17.63 6.61
N VAL A 463 23.73 17.62 6.88
CA VAL A 463 22.70 17.23 5.91
C VAL A 463 22.26 18.46 5.12
N ILE A 464 22.32 18.36 3.79
CA ILE A 464 21.61 19.28 2.90
C ILE A 464 20.20 18.73 2.66
N THR A 465 19.20 19.60 2.77
CA THR A 465 17.82 19.25 2.41
C THR A 465 17.36 20.09 1.24
N ALA A 466 16.56 19.50 0.36
CA ALA A 466 15.85 20.21 -0.70
C ALA A 466 14.36 20.03 -0.46
N GLU A 467 13.64 21.14 -0.28
CA GLU A 467 12.24 21.14 0.15
C GLU A 467 11.34 21.87 -0.85
N GLY A 468 10.18 21.29 -1.14
CA GLY A 468 9.17 21.81 -2.04
C GLY A 468 7.78 21.83 -1.38
N THR A 469 6.97 22.84 -1.71
CA THR A 469 5.58 22.96 -1.25
C THR A 469 4.64 23.00 -2.44
N ASN A 470 3.62 22.13 -2.47
CA ASN A 470 2.67 21.99 -3.59
C ASN A 470 3.35 21.78 -4.94
N VAL A 471 4.30 20.83 -4.98
CA VAL A 471 5.15 20.58 -6.14
C VAL A 471 4.68 19.34 -6.90
N VAL A 472 4.77 19.39 -8.23
CA VAL A 472 4.48 18.23 -9.09
C VAL A 472 5.70 17.33 -9.11
N ILE A 473 5.48 16.05 -8.81
CA ILE A 473 6.48 14.99 -8.94
C ILE A 473 6.41 14.45 -10.37
N VAL A 474 7.51 14.59 -11.10
CA VAL A 474 7.64 14.06 -12.46
C VAL A 474 8.05 12.58 -12.42
N THR A 475 7.57 11.80 -13.38
CA THR A 475 7.92 10.38 -13.52
C THR A 475 9.28 10.19 -14.20
N GLU A 476 9.69 11.17 -15.00
CA GLU A 476 10.95 11.16 -15.77
C GLU A 476 11.58 12.57 -15.78
N PRO A 477 12.90 12.69 -15.95
CA PRO A 477 13.59 13.96 -16.15
C PRO A 477 13.08 14.75 -17.36
N LYS A 478 13.20 16.08 -17.32
CA LYS A 478 12.68 16.96 -18.37
C LYS A 478 13.68 17.05 -19.53
N PRO A 479 13.27 16.84 -20.80
CA PRO A 479 14.13 17.11 -21.94
C PRO A 479 14.36 18.63 -22.09
N MET A 480 15.59 19.03 -22.44
CA MET A 480 15.92 20.42 -22.76
C MET A 480 15.93 20.66 -24.28
N ALA A 481 15.55 21.88 -24.68
CA ALA A 481 15.39 22.26 -26.08
C ALA A 481 16.72 22.35 -26.84
N ALA A 482 16.67 22.11 -28.15
CA ALA A 482 17.82 22.11 -29.05
C ALA A 482 18.61 23.44 -28.99
N GLY A 483 19.89 23.35 -28.63
CA GLY A 483 20.79 24.49 -28.38
C GLY A 483 21.64 24.31 -27.13
N SER A 484 21.15 23.54 -26.14
CA SER A 484 21.97 22.92 -25.11
C SER A 484 22.54 21.62 -25.67
N TYR A 485 23.87 21.46 -25.70
CA TYR A 485 24.57 20.29 -26.27
C TYR A 485 24.32 18.96 -25.54
N LEU A 486 23.41 18.94 -24.56
CA LEU A 486 23.06 17.80 -23.71
C LEU A 486 21.54 17.73 -23.58
N SER A 487 20.98 16.53 -23.79
CA SER A 487 19.58 16.24 -23.47
C SER A 487 19.52 15.22 -22.32
N PHE A 488 18.50 15.37 -21.48
CA PHE A 488 18.31 14.58 -20.27
C PHE A 488 17.28 13.50 -20.53
N LYS A 489 17.68 12.26 -20.27
CA LYS A 489 16.76 11.14 -20.19
C LYS A 489 17.27 10.14 -19.17
N GLY A 490 16.38 9.63 -18.34
CA GLY A 490 16.71 8.70 -17.29
C GLY A 490 15.50 8.34 -16.45
N ALA A 491 15.72 7.49 -15.46
CA ALA A 491 14.82 7.32 -14.34
C ALA A 491 15.51 7.92 -13.09
N PHE A 492 14.87 7.83 -11.93
CA PHE A 492 15.47 8.25 -10.67
C PHE A 492 16.03 7.03 -9.91
N VAL A 493 16.79 6.16 -10.59
CA VAL A 493 17.31 4.90 -10.02
C VAL A 493 18.82 4.73 -10.31
N ALA A 494 19.46 3.70 -9.74
CA ALA A 494 20.87 3.43 -10.01
C ALA A 494 21.05 2.80 -11.41
N SER A 495 22.13 3.17 -12.13
CA SER A 495 22.42 2.61 -13.46
C SER A 495 23.86 2.30 -13.71
N GLN A 496 24.08 1.27 -14.51
CA GLN A 496 25.36 1.00 -15.14
C GLN A 496 25.47 1.70 -16.49
N PHE A 497 26.67 2.10 -16.86
CA PHE A 497 27.01 2.57 -18.21
C PHE A 497 28.35 1.97 -18.63
N SER A 498 28.51 1.72 -19.95
CA SER A 498 29.73 1.09 -20.49
C SER A 498 30.86 2.09 -20.74
N PHE A 499 30.53 3.30 -21.21
CA PHE A 499 31.49 4.39 -21.41
C PHE A 499 30.82 5.74 -21.15
N GLY A 500 31.40 6.50 -20.22
CA GLY A 500 30.84 7.79 -19.82
C GLY A 500 31.84 8.64 -19.06
N TYR A 501 31.50 9.91 -18.96
CA TYR A 501 32.26 10.90 -18.23
C TYR A 501 31.46 11.37 -17.02
N GLN A 502 32.11 11.36 -15.86
CA GLN A 502 31.58 11.90 -14.63
C GLN A 502 32.32 13.18 -14.28
N LEU A 503 31.70 14.02 -13.45
CA LEU A 503 32.40 15.15 -12.88
C LEU A 503 33.62 14.62 -12.10
N ASN A 504 34.80 15.22 -12.31
CA ASN A 504 36.05 14.78 -11.70
C ASN A 504 36.08 14.87 -10.17
N SER A 505 35.05 15.46 -9.55
CA SER A 505 34.88 15.52 -8.09
C SER A 505 33.64 14.79 -7.59
N GLU A 506 32.86 14.13 -8.46
CA GLU A 506 31.67 13.40 -8.01
C GLU A 506 32.08 12.33 -7.00
N ASN A 507 31.43 12.32 -5.82
CA ASN A 507 31.66 11.36 -4.73
C ASN A 507 33.13 11.24 -4.28
N GLY A 508 33.81 12.38 -4.08
CA GLY A 508 35.16 12.39 -3.49
C GLY A 508 36.27 11.88 -4.40
N SER A 509 36.05 11.81 -5.72
CA SER A 509 37.04 11.36 -6.71
C SER A 509 38.25 12.30 -6.89
N GLY A 510 38.23 13.48 -6.27
CA GLY A 510 39.32 14.46 -6.22
C GLY A 510 39.43 15.35 -7.46
N GLY A 511 39.35 16.67 -7.28
CA GLY A 511 39.44 17.66 -8.36
C GLY A 511 38.47 18.82 -8.20
N LEU A 512 38.60 19.86 -9.03
CA LEU A 512 37.81 21.11 -8.91
C LEU A 512 36.34 20.98 -9.35
N GLY A 513 35.89 19.79 -9.76
CA GLY A 513 34.55 19.54 -10.30
C GLY A 513 34.14 20.43 -11.47
N ASP A 514 35.13 20.85 -12.24
CA ASP A 514 34.99 21.70 -13.42
C ASP A 514 35.12 20.88 -14.72
N LYS A 515 35.57 19.62 -14.61
CA LYS A 515 35.95 18.78 -15.74
C LYS A 515 35.25 17.44 -15.74
N PHE A 516 34.89 17.01 -16.94
CA PHE A 516 34.48 15.64 -17.19
C PHE A 516 35.71 14.72 -17.21
N ALA A 517 35.86 13.89 -16.18
CA ALA A 517 36.83 12.81 -16.13
C ALA A 517 36.22 11.55 -16.75
N LEU A 518 37.02 10.88 -17.59
CA LEU A 518 36.65 9.57 -18.10
C LEU A 518 36.54 8.61 -16.91
N LYS A 519 35.40 7.93 -16.76
CA LYS A 519 35.29 6.80 -15.84
C LYS A 519 35.67 5.54 -16.62
N GLU A 520 36.86 5.01 -16.34
CA GLU A 520 37.37 3.81 -17.00
C GLU A 520 36.60 2.56 -16.52
N GLY A 521 36.01 1.79 -17.46
CA GLY A 521 35.24 0.57 -17.17
C GLY A 521 33.73 0.77 -17.01
N ASN A 522 33.00 -0.34 -16.77
CA ASN A 522 31.57 -0.28 -16.44
C ASN A 522 31.40 0.47 -15.11
N GLY A 523 30.79 1.65 -15.14
CA GLY A 523 30.58 2.50 -13.96
C GLY A 523 29.13 2.48 -13.47
N LEU A 524 28.92 2.62 -12.15
CA LEU A 524 27.62 2.89 -11.54
C LEU A 524 27.39 4.40 -11.41
N VAL A 525 26.18 4.85 -11.75
CA VAL A 525 25.62 6.19 -11.44
C VAL A 525 24.62 5.99 -10.31
N ALA A 526 24.84 6.67 -9.19
CA ALA A 526 23.88 6.67 -8.09
C ALA A 526 22.63 7.51 -8.45
N PRO A 527 21.49 7.27 -7.80
CA PRO A 527 20.25 8.02 -8.02
C PRO A 527 20.43 9.53 -7.85
N PHE A 528 19.62 10.32 -8.56
CA PHE A 528 19.69 11.79 -8.54
C PHE A 528 21.05 12.38 -8.95
N ARG A 529 21.97 11.59 -9.52
CA ARG A 529 23.27 12.03 -10.06
C ARG A 529 23.23 12.03 -11.58
N CYS A 530 24.17 12.73 -12.19
CA CYS A 530 24.22 12.82 -13.64
C CYS A 530 25.58 12.46 -14.24
N VAL A 531 25.56 11.82 -15.41
CA VAL A 531 26.76 11.48 -16.20
C VAL A 531 26.56 11.79 -17.67
N VAL A 532 27.64 12.12 -18.38
CA VAL A 532 27.60 12.19 -19.85
C VAL A 532 27.97 10.83 -20.40
N ALA A 533 26.99 10.06 -20.85
CA ALA A 533 27.18 8.71 -21.39
C ALA A 533 27.01 8.69 -22.91
N SER A 534 27.75 7.81 -23.58
CA SER A 534 27.70 7.67 -25.05
C SER A 534 27.05 6.37 -25.54
N SER A 535 26.64 5.50 -24.60
CA SER A 535 25.77 4.32 -24.76
C SER A 535 25.35 3.78 -23.38
N LEU A 536 24.08 3.43 -23.21
CA LEU A 536 23.55 2.66 -22.09
C LEU A 536 23.34 1.21 -22.55
N SER A 537 23.40 0.21 -21.65
CA SER A 537 23.12 -1.18 -22.02
C SER A 537 21.68 -1.31 -22.56
N GLY A 538 21.52 -1.73 -23.82
CA GLY A 538 20.21 -1.94 -24.46
C GLY A 538 19.77 -0.93 -25.55
N VAL A 539 20.62 0.01 -25.96
CA VAL A 539 20.27 1.05 -26.98
C VAL A 539 21.32 1.16 -28.09
N GLU A 540 20.91 1.10 -29.36
CA GLU A 540 21.77 1.16 -30.56
C GLU A 540 21.99 2.58 -31.15
N ASN A 541 21.75 3.67 -30.39
CA ASN A 541 21.89 5.04 -30.92
C ASN A 541 22.98 5.87 -30.22
N LEU A 542 23.96 6.31 -31.02
CA LEU A 542 25.24 6.87 -30.61
C LEU A 542 25.25 8.41 -30.49
N SER A 543 24.37 8.99 -29.67
CA SER A 543 24.43 10.44 -29.34
C SER A 543 24.82 10.65 -27.87
N PRO A 544 25.52 11.73 -27.50
CA PRO A 544 25.79 12.06 -26.10
C PRO A 544 24.50 12.54 -25.41
N TYR A 545 24.21 11.96 -24.24
CA TYR A 545 23.11 12.37 -23.37
C TYR A 545 23.66 12.60 -21.96
N LEU A 546 23.03 13.49 -21.20
CA LEU A 546 23.20 13.46 -19.75
C LEU A 546 22.19 12.47 -19.17
N SER A 547 22.69 11.38 -18.58
CA SER A 547 21.91 10.28 -18.06
C SER A 547 21.90 10.28 -16.53
N ILE A 548 20.73 10.01 -15.97
CA ILE A 548 20.47 9.73 -14.54
C ILE A 548 19.94 8.28 -14.56
N GLY A 549 20.41 7.39 -13.69
CA GLY A 549 20.26 5.95 -13.92
C GLY A 549 18.82 5.38 -13.91
N ASN A 550 18.40 4.22 -14.45
CA ASN A 550 18.59 3.43 -15.70
C ASN A 550 17.17 3.14 -16.29
N GLY A 551 17.06 2.61 -17.53
CA GLY A 551 16.01 1.63 -17.89
C GLY A 551 14.96 2.01 -18.97
N ASP A 552 14.85 1.14 -19.99
CA ASP A 552 13.93 1.03 -21.14
C ASP A 552 13.30 2.28 -21.78
N ASN A 553 13.88 2.60 -22.95
CA ASN A 553 13.26 3.13 -24.17
C ASN A 553 13.00 4.64 -24.36
N LEU A 554 13.39 5.05 -25.58
CA LEU A 554 13.32 6.34 -26.26
C LEU A 554 14.47 7.32 -25.96
N GLY A 555 15.69 7.02 -26.44
CA GLY A 555 16.63 8.10 -26.80
C GLY A 555 15.94 9.17 -27.67
N ILE A 556 16.60 10.29 -27.98
CA ILE A 556 16.01 11.28 -28.89
C ILE A 556 15.56 10.58 -30.17
N THR A 557 14.24 10.43 -30.34
CA THR A 557 13.63 10.47 -31.65
C THR A 557 13.65 11.95 -32.01
N SER A 558 14.69 12.32 -32.76
CA SER A 558 14.49 13.36 -33.73
C SER A 558 13.32 12.85 -34.56
N THR A 559 12.20 13.57 -34.60
CA THR A 559 11.11 13.32 -35.55
C THR A 559 11.58 13.42 -37.00
N VAL A 560 12.87 13.65 -37.23
CA VAL A 560 13.58 13.49 -38.48
C VAL A 560 14.64 12.40 -38.30
N ASN A 561 14.32 11.16 -38.69
CA ASN A 561 15.33 10.14 -39.01
C ASN A 561 16.43 10.79 -39.87
N PRO A 562 17.73 10.60 -39.61
CA PRO A 562 18.73 10.88 -40.63
C PRO A 562 18.39 9.98 -41.81
N GLN A 563 18.02 10.59 -42.93
CA GLN A 563 17.72 9.82 -44.12
C GLN A 563 18.90 8.91 -44.43
N THR A 564 18.64 7.62 -44.59
CA THR A 564 19.53 6.71 -45.30
C THR A 564 19.80 7.30 -46.67
N VAL A 565 20.96 7.93 -46.83
CA VAL A 565 21.50 8.22 -48.15
C VAL A 565 22.21 6.92 -48.57
N PRO A 566 21.80 6.20 -49.63
CA PRO A 566 22.23 4.82 -49.92
C PRO A 566 23.72 4.63 -50.28
N THR A 567 24.58 5.62 -50.03
CA THR A 567 25.89 5.72 -50.68
C THR A 567 27.04 6.20 -49.77
N LEU A 568 26.87 6.39 -48.45
CA LEU A 568 27.85 6.99 -47.51
C LEU A 568 28.68 5.98 -46.68
N THR A 569 30.02 6.04 -46.77
CA THR A 569 31.03 5.20 -46.05
C THR A 569 32.00 6.09 -45.25
N ILE A 570 32.34 5.79 -43.98
CA ILE A 570 33.07 6.73 -43.09
C ILE A 570 34.04 6.00 -42.13
N TYR A 571 35.31 6.43 -41.98
CA TYR A 571 36.35 5.78 -41.14
C TYR A 571 37.49 6.72 -40.69
N GLY A 572 38.35 6.33 -39.72
CA GLY A 572 39.44 7.17 -39.18
C GLY A 572 40.86 6.72 -39.52
N ALA A 573 41.82 7.66 -39.56
CA ALA A 573 43.27 7.46 -39.77
C ALA A 573 44.09 8.47 -38.93
N VAL A 574 45.41 8.27 -38.76
CA VAL A 574 46.24 9.11 -37.87
C VAL A 574 46.08 10.61 -38.17
N GLY A 575 45.47 11.34 -37.24
CA GLY A 575 45.20 12.78 -37.31
C GLY A 575 44.07 13.21 -38.26
N LYS A 576 43.20 12.29 -38.72
CA LYS A 576 42.15 12.59 -39.72
C LYS A 576 40.96 11.59 -39.77
N LEU A 577 39.79 12.11 -40.09
CA LEU A 577 38.53 11.40 -40.41
C LEU A 577 38.34 11.31 -41.93
N VAL A 578 37.79 10.22 -42.46
CA VAL A 578 37.62 9.95 -43.89
C VAL A 578 36.17 9.59 -44.22
N ILE A 579 35.62 10.15 -45.31
CA ILE A 579 34.22 10.02 -45.76
C ILE A 579 34.18 9.74 -47.27
N GLU A 580 33.39 8.76 -47.71
CA GLU A 580 33.26 8.32 -49.11
C GLU A 580 31.78 8.21 -49.53
N VAL A 581 31.37 8.84 -50.64
CA VAL A 581 30.00 8.72 -51.18
C VAL A 581 29.93 8.55 -52.71
N THR A 582 28.98 7.76 -53.24
CA THR A 582 28.78 7.56 -54.70
C THR A 582 27.88 8.61 -55.38
N GLU A 583 27.02 9.32 -54.64
CA GLU A 583 26.23 10.46 -55.11
C GLU A 583 26.43 11.70 -54.23
N ALA A 584 26.17 12.90 -54.76
CA ALA A 584 26.44 14.16 -54.09
C ALA A 584 25.62 14.34 -52.81
N THR A 585 26.26 14.09 -51.66
CA THR A 585 25.60 13.92 -50.37
C THR A 585 26.09 14.94 -49.38
N GLN A 586 25.17 15.60 -48.70
CA GLN A 586 25.52 16.58 -47.69
C GLN A 586 25.91 15.85 -46.40
N VAL A 587 27.12 16.12 -45.88
CA VAL A 587 27.67 15.41 -44.72
C VAL A 587 28.21 16.39 -43.69
N ALA A 588 27.81 16.24 -42.43
CA ALA A 588 28.28 16.97 -41.26
C ALA A 588 28.94 16.02 -40.26
N VAL A 589 30.02 16.41 -39.62
CA VAL A 589 30.84 15.69 -38.62
C VAL A 589 30.83 16.55 -37.36
N TYR A 590 30.77 15.99 -36.17
CA TYR A 590 30.75 16.63 -34.86
C TYR A 590 31.77 15.99 -33.94
N GLN A 591 31.99 16.49 -32.72
CA GLN A 591 32.72 15.87 -31.61
C GLN A 591 31.70 15.27 -30.60
N LEU A 592 32.12 14.48 -29.61
CA LEU A 592 31.25 14.06 -28.48
C LEU A 592 30.82 15.25 -27.62
N SER A 593 31.59 16.34 -27.66
CA SER A 593 31.16 17.65 -27.16
C SER A 593 30.06 18.30 -28.01
N GLY A 594 29.56 17.63 -29.06
CA GLY A 594 28.61 18.20 -30.02
C GLY A 594 29.23 19.18 -31.03
N ARG A 595 30.55 19.44 -31.00
CA ARG A 595 31.20 20.43 -31.87
C ARG A 595 31.31 19.94 -33.30
N MET A 596 30.65 20.59 -34.25
CA MET A 596 30.80 20.28 -35.68
C MET A 596 32.25 20.50 -36.13
N VAL A 597 32.87 19.47 -36.70
CA VAL A 597 34.29 19.41 -37.07
C VAL A 597 34.46 19.53 -38.56
N TRP A 598 33.44 19.16 -39.32
CA TRP A 598 33.45 19.29 -40.76
C TRP A 598 32.03 19.21 -41.33
N ASN A 599 31.73 19.95 -42.40
CA ASN A 599 30.45 19.85 -43.10
C ASN A 599 30.61 20.23 -44.58
N GLY A 600 30.02 19.45 -45.48
CA GLY A 600 29.98 19.76 -46.91
C GLY A 600 29.40 18.64 -47.77
N GLN A 601 29.14 18.99 -49.02
CA GLN A 601 28.74 18.03 -50.04
C GLN A 601 29.97 17.17 -50.35
N VAL A 602 29.85 15.86 -50.11
CA VAL A 602 30.83 14.88 -50.51
C VAL A 602 30.35 14.27 -51.83
N VAL A 603 31.29 14.04 -52.75
CA VAL A 603 31.17 13.16 -53.92
C VAL A 603 32.50 12.43 -54.02
N GLY A 604 32.52 11.11 -54.10
CA GLY A 604 33.74 10.31 -54.00
C GLY A 604 34.33 10.34 -52.59
N LYS A 605 35.66 10.39 -52.45
CA LYS A 605 36.40 10.32 -51.17
C LYS A 605 36.82 11.69 -50.63
N ARG A 606 36.76 11.87 -49.30
CA ARG A 606 37.15 13.08 -48.57
C ARG A 606 37.88 12.73 -47.26
N GLU A 607 39.03 13.36 -47.00
CA GLU A 607 39.74 13.27 -45.71
C GLU A 607 39.65 14.62 -44.98
N ILE A 608 39.55 14.57 -43.65
CA ILE A 608 39.23 15.69 -42.78
C ILE A 608 40.21 15.64 -41.60
N PRO A 609 41.11 16.60 -41.43
CA PRO A 609 42.03 16.63 -40.29
C PRO A 609 41.29 16.78 -38.97
N VAL A 610 41.61 15.94 -37.98
CA VAL A 610 40.98 15.92 -36.66
C VAL A 610 42.02 15.60 -35.58
N THR A 611 41.88 16.22 -34.41
CA THR A 611 42.67 15.87 -33.22
C THR A 611 42.13 14.58 -32.59
N ARG A 612 42.87 13.99 -31.63
CA ARG A 612 42.36 12.84 -30.87
C ARG A 612 41.09 13.24 -30.08
N GLY A 613 39.98 12.52 -30.23
CA GLY A 613 38.67 12.84 -29.65
C GLY A 613 37.53 11.98 -30.21
N ILE A 614 36.30 12.15 -29.70
CA ILE A 614 35.12 11.44 -30.21
C ILE A 614 34.33 12.37 -31.12
N TYR A 615 33.69 11.86 -32.18
CA TYR A 615 33.06 12.59 -33.29
C TYR A 615 31.68 12.04 -33.74
N ILE A 616 30.79 12.82 -34.39
CA ILE A 616 29.44 12.40 -34.87
C ILE A 616 29.21 12.81 -36.33
N VAL A 617 28.93 11.92 -37.26
CA VAL A 617 28.82 12.24 -38.68
C VAL A 617 27.41 12.01 -39.22
N ASN A 618 26.63 13.07 -39.49
CA ASN A 618 25.24 13.02 -39.97
C ASN A 618 24.33 12.14 -39.08
N GLY A 619 24.63 12.11 -37.77
CA GLY A 619 23.96 11.23 -36.81
C GLY A 619 24.67 9.88 -36.56
N GLN A 620 25.74 9.55 -37.30
CA GLN A 620 26.57 8.33 -37.12
C GLN A 620 27.90 8.64 -36.43
N LYS A 621 28.07 8.24 -35.17
CA LYS A 621 29.27 8.51 -34.33
C LYS A 621 30.55 7.81 -34.81
N ILE A 622 31.69 8.51 -34.76
CA ILE A 622 33.05 8.00 -35.06
C ILE A 622 34.08 8.54 -34.05
N THR A 623 35.02 7.72 -33.58
CA THR A 623 36.04 8.12 -32.58
C THR A 623 37.43 8.06 -33.20
N LEU A 624 38.31 9.02 -32.89
CA LEU A 624 39.62 9.22 -33.52
C LEU A 624 40.76 9.40 -32.52
#